data_AF-A0A0M5LUJ8-F1
#
_entry.id   AF-A0A0M5LUJ8-F1
#
_cell.length_a   1.000
_cell.length_b   1.000
_cell.length_c   1.000
_cell.angle_alpha   90.00
_cell.angle_beta   90.00
_cell.angle_gamma   90.00
#
_symmetry.space_group_name_H-M   'P 1'
#
loop_
_entity.id
_entity.type
_entity.pdbx_description
1 polymer ?
#
loop_
_entity_poly.entity_id
_entity_poly.type
_entity_poly.pdbx_seq_one_letter_code
_entity_poly.pdbx_strand_id
1 'polypeptide(L)'
;MPERQVEKGSLGQVIMDGDVELLVPSLVIDEFERNRERIEQSMTTSVADRFRLLQKDLETLTAEWHRPGFEAINALAYEMPLIGAMAMRNFRDILELLRAGWVLEPSDAERLGVVERGLAKQAPFHRHKNSVADALLVELYATAGGESEDGTYCFVTSNHLDFSVENGDQRLPHPDIEALFDGESSRYYLGVCGLQAAMVDHYDPDEFREILDVSDFQENPRTLDAILEAEQEFFDRVWYERSVLHTYRYEQGESDETPEQYKVSKDAQARVRERRPDLRLCDSDFEWGVSAAAIGDI
;
A
#
# COMPACT_ATOMS: atom_id res chain seq x y z
N MET A 1 0.66 8.46 -6.70
CA MET A 1 0.86 7.52 -5.58
C MET A 1 -0.34 6.60 -5.32
N PRO A 2 -1.62 6.92 -5.65
CA PRO A 2 -2.71 5.96 -5.41
C PRO A 2 -2.67 4.76 -6.38
N GLU A 3 -2.35 4.96 -7.66
CA GLU A 3 -2.36 3.89 -8.69
C GLU A 3 -1.56 2.62 -8.30
N ARG A 4 -0.39 2.78 -7.68
CA ARG A 4 0.48 1.64 -7.31
C ARG A 4 -0.05 0.76 -6.16
N GLN A 5 -0.99 1.25 -5.36
CA GLN A 5 -1.57 0.45 -4.28
C GLN A 5 -2.79 -0.34 -4.76
N VAL A 6 -3.59 0.25 -5.65
CA VAL A 6 -4.73 -0.43 -6.32
C VAL A 6 -4.25 -1.68 -7.05
N GLU A 7 -3.15 -1.55 -7.80
CA GLU A 7 -2.53 -2.63 -8.59
C GLU A 7 -2.05 -3.82 -7.75
N LYS A 8 -1.63 -3.58 -6.50
CA LYS A 8 -1.21 -4.65 -5.59
C LYS A 8 -2.39 -5.40 -5.00
N GLY A 9 -3.47 -4.69 -4.68
CA GLY A 9 -4.71 -5.29 -4.19
C GLY A 9 -5.30 -6.25 -5.21
N SER A 10 -5.36 -5.84 -6.49
CA SER A 10 -5.92 -6.66 -7.56
C SER A 10 -5.08 -7.90 -7.89
N LEU A 11 -3.74 -7.79 -7.92
CA LEU A 11 -2.89 -8.94 -8.18
C LEU A 11 -2.94 -9.96 -7.03
N GLY A 12 -2.95 -9.48 -5.78
CA GLY A 12 -3.10 -10.36 -4.62
C GLY A 12 -4.40 -11.14 -4.65
N GLN A 13 -5.52 -10.48 -4.97
CA GLN A 13 -6.82 -11.12 -5.06
C GLN A 13 -6.86 -12.19 -6.14
N VAL A 14 -6.37 -11.87 -7.35
CA VAL A 14 -6.34 -12.80 -8.48
C VAL A 14 -5.47 -14.04 -8.22
N ILE A 15 -4.35 -13.86 -7.51
CA ILE A 15 -3.51 -14.99 -7.08
C ILE A 15 -4.24 -15.86 -6.04
N MET A 16 -4.97 -15.24 -5.11
CA MET A 16 -5.73 -15.98 -4.09
C MET A 16 -6.89 -16.77 -4.67
N ASP A 17 -7.53 -16.25 -5.73
CA ASP A 17 -8.61 -16.91 -6.44
C ASP A 17 -8.10 -18.06 -7.33
N GLY A 18 -6.78 -18.14 -7.56
CA GLY A 18 -6.09 -19.24 -8.25
C GLY A 18 -6.05 -19.11 -9.76
N ASP A 19 -6.49 -17.97 -10.31
CA ASP A 19 -6.55 -17.73 -11.75
C ASP A 19 -5.19 -17.35 -12.34
N VAL A 20 -4.31 -16.72 -11.53
CA VAL A 20 -2.91 -16.44 -11.90
C VAL A 20 -1.98 -17.06 -10.87
N GLU A 21 -0.98 -17.78 -11.37
CA GLU A 21 0.08 -18.33 -10.53
C GLU A 21 1.35 -17.47 -10.64
N LEU A 22 1.93 -17.14 -9.49
CA LEU A 22 3.21 -16.43 -9.46
C LEU A 22 4.37 -17.41 -9.37
N LEU A 23 5.24 -17.40 -10.38
CA LEU A 23 6.51 -18.12 -10.37
C LEU A 23 7.56 -17.30 -9.62
N VAL A 24 8.08 -17.85 -8.52
CA VAL A 24 8.97 -17.12 -7.61
C VAL A 24 10.31 -17.84 -7.48
N PRO A 25 11.37 -17.39 -8.19
CA PRO A 25 12.72 -17.88 -7.95
C PRO A 25 13.13 -17.72 -6.49
N SER A 26 13.69 -18.77 -5.88
CA SER A 26 14.11 -18.75 -4.46
C SER A 26 15.09 -17.60 -4.15
N LEU A 27 15.93 -17.24 -5.11
CA LEU A 27 16.82 -16.08 -5.04
C LEU A 27 16.08 -14.76 -4.77
N VAL A 28 14.88 -14.57 -5.33
CA VAL A 28 14.08 -13.34 -5.13
C VAL A 28 13.62 -13.24 -3.69
N ILE A 29 13.18 -14.35 -3.08
CA ILE A 29 12.76 -14.40 -1.68
C ILE A 29 13.96 -14.08 -0.78
N ASP A 30 15.10 -14.73 -1.02
CA ASP A 30 16.34 -14.52 -0.25
C ASP A 30 16.82 -13.06 -0.33
N GLU A 31 16.82 -12.47 -1.53
CA GLU A 31 17.22 -11.08 -1.72
C GLU A 31 16.22 -10.11 -1.08
N PHE A 32 14.91 -10.40 -1.17
CA PHE A 32 13.88 -9.60 -0.56
C PHE A 32 14.05 -9.59 0.96
N GLU A 33 14.17 -10.76 1.59
CA GLU A 33 14.38 -10.90 3.03
C GLU A 33 15.69 -10.26 3.51
N ARG A 34 16.79 -10.45 2.78
CA ARG A 34 18.07 -9.81 3.11
C ARG A 34 17.98 -8.28 3.05
N ASN A 35 17.21 -7.76 2.11
CA ASN A 35 17.04 -6.32 1.94
C ASN A 35 16.06 -5.70 2.94
N ARG A 36 15.26 -6.52 3.64
CA ARG A 36 14.25 -6.07 4.61
C ARG A 36 14.82 -5.06 5.59
N GLU A 37 15.72 -5.46 6.48
CA GLU A 37 16.24 -4.60 7.55
C GLU A 37 16.82 -3.28 7.02
N ARG A 38 17.53 -3.35 5.89
CA ARG A 38 18.10 -2.17 5.22
C ARG A 38 17.01 -1.22 4.72
N ILE A 39 15.94 -1.75 4.13
CA ILE A 39 14.81 -0.95 3.64
C ILE A 39 14.05 -0.34 4.82
N GLU A 40 13.82 -1.08 5.90
CA GLU A 40 13.16 -0.58 7.12
C GLU A 40 13.93 0.63 7.70
N GLN A 41 15.25 0.52 7.82
CA GLN A 41 16.11 1.62 8.30
C GLN A 41 16.20 2.77 7.30
N SER A 42 16.35 2.47 6.00
CA SER A 42 16.48 3.49 4.96
C SER A 42 15.18 4.27 4.76
N MET A 43 14.01 3.67 4.91
CA MET A 43 12.73 4.37 4.73
C MET A 43 12.44 5.33 5.88
N THR A 44 12.63 4.88 7.11
CA THR A 44 12.48 5.75 8.29
C THR A 44 13.45 6.94 8.24
N THR A 45 14.68 6.71 7.78
CA THR A 45 15.70 7.75 7.65
C THR A 45 15.45 8.66 6.44
N SER A 46 15.12 8.12 5.26
CA SER A 46 14.93 8.91 4.04
C SER A 46 13.74 9.86 4.13
N VAL A 47 12.63 9.43 4.74
CA VAL A 47 11.46 10.29 4.89
C VAL A 47 11.72 11.36 5.96
N ALA A 48 12.38 11.00 7.07
CA ALA A 48 12.80 11.96 8.10
C ALA A 48 13.79 13.01 7.56
N ASP A 49 14.74 12.61 6.71
CA ASP A 49 15.73 13.51 6.13
C ASP A 49 15.13 14.43 5.05
N ARG A 50 14.23 13.93 4.20
CA ARG A 50 13.47 14.78 3.26
C ARG A 50 12.63 15.80 4.00
N PHE A 51 12.06 15.41 5.15
CA PHE A 51 11.28 16.30 5.99
C PHE A 51 12.14 17.38 6.66
N ARG A 52 13.31 17.02 7.21
CA ARG A 52 14.28 18.00 7.72
C ARG A 52 14.75 18.97 6.65
N LEU A 53 14.95 18.49 5.43
CA LEU A 53 15.31 19.34 4.29
C LEU A 53 14.17 20.32 3.95
N LEU A 54 12.92 19.84 3.90
CA LEU A 54 11.73 20.68 3.70
C LEU A 54 11.56 21.73 4.81
N GLN A 55 11.73 21.36 6.08
CA GLN A 55 11.70 22.31 7.19
C GLN A 55 12.77 23.38 7.02
N LYS A 56 14.01 23.00 6.69
CA LYS A 56 15.12 23.92 6.48
C LYS A 56 14.91 24.85 5.28
N ASP A 57 14.36 24.33 4.18
CA ASP A 57 14.03 25.11 3.00
C ASP A 57 12.91 26.13 3.32
N LEU A 58 11.91 25.76 4.13
CA LEU A 58 10.87 26.69 4.59
C LEU A 58 11.36 27.70 5.63
N GLU A 59 12.24 27.33 6.54
CA GLU A 59 12.86 28.26 7.49
C GLU A 59 13.67 29.34 6.77
N THR A 60 14.21 29.02 5.60
CA THR A 60 14.92 29.97 4.73
C THR A 60 13.96 30.94 4.03
N LEU A 61 12.69 30.54 3.86
CA LEU A 61 11.60 31.35 3.29
C LEU A 61 10.90 32.14 4.41
N THR A 62 11.62 33.06 5.05
CA THR A 62 11.13 33.89 6.16
C THR A 62 10.10 34.93 5.72
N ALA A 63 8.84 34.55 5.52
CA ALA A 63 7.72 35.49 5.43
C ALA A 63 6.51 35.01 6.25
N GLU A 64 5.88 35.92 6.99
CA GLU A 64 4.69 35.70 7.85
C GLU A 64 3.51 35.03 7.11
N TRP A 65 3.48 35.08 5.78
CA TRP A 65 2.46 34.47 4.92
C TRP A 65 2.57 32.94 4.79
N HIS A 66 3.62 32.30 5.32
CA HIS A 66 3.86 30.85 5.19
C HIS A 66 3.40 30.02 6.41
N ARG A 67 2.78 30.63 7.42
CA ARG A 67 2.33 29.92 8.63
C ARG A 67 1.43 28.69 8.35
N PRO A 68 0.45 28.73 7.42
CA PRO A 68 -0.33 27.54 7.07
C PRO A 68 0.51 26.42 6.45
N GLY A 69 1.56 26.76 5.69
CA GLY A 69 2.49 25.78 5.11
C GLY A 69 3.36 25.11 6.17
N PHE A 70 3.77 25.86 7.20
CA PHE A 70 4.51 25.33 8.34
C PHE A 70 3.64 24.41 9.21
N GLU A 71 2.37 24.78 9.43
CA GLU A 71 1.39 23.96 10.14
C GLU A 71 1.09 22.66 9.38
N ALA A 72 0.88 22.72 8.05
CA ALA A 72 0.67 21.53 7.21
C ALA A 72 1.86 20.57 7.21
N ILE A 73 3.09 21.09 7.19
CA ILE A 73 4.31 20.29 7.25
C ILE A 73 4.46 19.66 8.64
N ASN A 74 4.23 20.40 9.72
CA ASN A 74 4.24 19.80 11.06
C ASN A 74 3.14 18.74 11.25
N ALA A 75 1.96 18.91 10.65
CA ALA A 75 0.93 17.87 10.63
C ALA A 75 1.44 16.59 9.91
N LEU A 76 2.11 16.74 8.77
CA LEU A 76 2.78 15.64 8.06
C LEU A 76 3.87 14.94 8.90
N ALA A 77 4.51 15.64 9.86
CA ALA A 77 5.47 15.04 10.76
C ALA A 77 4.82 14.00 11.70
N TYR A 78 3.58 14.23 12.13
CA TYR A 78 2.82 13.31 12.97
C TYR A 78 2.33 12.08 12.19
N GLU A 79 2.22 12.17 10.87
CA GLU A 79 1.88 11.07 9.97
C GLU A 79 3.09 10.15 9.65
N MET A 80 4.30 10.55 10.03
CA MET A 80 5.54 9.79 9.78
C MET A 80 5.54 8.36 10.34
N PRO A 81 5.12 8.12 11.61
CA PRO A 81 5.06 6.76 12.14
C PRO A 81 4.06 5.89 11.37
N LEU A 82 2.97 6.49 10.89
CA LEU A 82 1.94 5.81 10.11
C LEU A 82 2.46 5.41 8.72
N ILE A 83 3.14 6.33 8.02
CA ILE A 83 3.80 6.03 6.73
C ILE A 83 4.81 4.90 6.89
N GLY A 84 5.60 4.93 7.98
CA GLY A 84 6.52 3.85 8.33
C GLY A 84 5.78 2.52 8.53
N ALA A 85 4.71 2.51 9.32
CA ALA A 85 3.90 1.32 9.58
C ALA A 85 3.24 0.76 8.30
N MET A 86 2.74 1.62 7.42
CA MET A 86 2.16 1.23 6.12
C MET A 86 3.21 0.60 5.21
N ALA A 87 4.41 1.18 5.13
CA ALA A 87 5.50 0.61 4.34
C ALA A 87 5.92 -0.78 4.86
N MET A 88 5.98 -0.95 6.19
CA MET A 88 6.25 -2.24 6.82
C MET A 88 5.19 -3.29 6.52
N ARG A 89 3.91 -2.91 6.57
CA ARG A 89 2.80 -3.77 6.17
C ARG A 89 2.93 -4.16 4.71
N ASN A 90 3.09 -3.20 3.81
CA ASN A 90 3.29 -3.46 2.38
C ASN A 90 4.44 -4.45 2.12
N PHE A 91 5.54 -4.36 2.87
CA PHE A 91 6.67 -5.28 2.73
C PHE A 91 6.29 -6.71 3.13
N ARG A 92 5.61 -6.86 4.27
CA ARG A 92 5.12 -8.15 4.75
C ARG A 92 4.12 -8.76 3.77
N ASP A 93 3.16 -7.98 3.29
CA ASP A 93 2.11 -8.45 2.39
C ASP A 93 2.72 -8.96 1.06
N ILE A 94 3.73 -8.25 0.53
CA ILE A 94 4.49 -8.73 -0.65
C ILE A 94 5.26 -10.02 -0.34
N LEU A 95 5.92 -10.12 0.82
CA LEU A 95 6.67 -11.32 1.17
C LEU A 95 5.75 -12.54 1.35
N GLU A 96 4.56 -12.35 1.92
CA GLU A 96 3.54 -13.39 2.03
C GLU A 96 3.07 -13.83 0.64
N LEU A 97 2.83 -12.89 -0.27
CA LEU A 97 2.47 -13.18 -1.66
C LEU A 97 3.59 -13.94 -2.41
N LEU A 98 4.85 -13.54 -2.23
CA LEU A 98 6.00 -14.24 -2.81
C LEU A 98 6.15 -15.68 -2.27
N ARG A 99 5.85 -15.90 -0.98
CA ARG A 99 5.93 -17.23 -0.37
C ARG A 99 4.75 -18.13 -0.71
N ALA A 100 3.61 -17.55 -1.05
CA ALA A 100 2.43 -18.28 -1.50
C ALA A 100 2.55 -18.74 -2.97
N GLY A 101 3.36 -18.05 -3.77
CA GLY A 101 3.63 -18.43 -5.15
C GLY A 101 4.41 -19.74 -5.30
N TRP A 102 4.48 -20.25 -6.52
CA TRP A 102 5.25 -21.44 -6.84
C TRP A 102 6.74 -21.12 -6.84
N VAL A 103 7.43 -21.62 -5.81
CA VAL A 103 8.87 -21.41 -5.66
C VAL A 103 9.65 -22.23 -6.69
N LEU A 104 10.46 -21.53 -7.49
CA LEU A 104 11.37 -22.13 -8.46
C LEU A 104 12.77 -22.27 -7.86
N GLU A 105 13.24 -23.50 -7.75
CA GLU A 105 14.59 -23.80 -7.25
C GLU A 105 15.55 -24.05 -8.42
N PRO A 106 16.69 -23.34 -8.50
CA PRO A 106 17.67 -23.51 -9.56
C PRO A 106 18.42 -24.84 -9.42
N SER A 107 18.24 -25.71 -10.42
CA SER A 107 18.97 -26.95 -10.58
C SER A 107 20.39 -26.70 -11.13
N ASP A 108 21.17 -27.77 -11.29
CA ASP A 108 22.50 -27.69 -11.90
C ASP A 108 22.44 -27.27 -13.38
N ALA A 109 21.32 -27.52 -14.08
CA ALA A 109 21.14 -27.15 -15.47
C ALA A 109 21.06 -25.62 -15.64
N GLU A 110 20.22 -24.94 -14.86
CA GLU A 110 20.09 -23.47 -14.95
C GLU A 110 21.38 -22.79 -14.48
N ARG A 111 22.04 -23.33 -13.44
CA ARG A 111 23.34 -22.84 -12.99
C ARG A 111 24.41 -22.94 -14.08
N LEU A 112 24.42 -24.04 -14.83
CA LEU A 112 25.32 -24.21 -15.97
C LEU A 112 24.97 -23.22 -17.10
N GLY A 113 23.68 -23.06 -17.41
CA GLY A 113 23.19 -22.10 -18.39
C GLY A 113 23.66 -20.66 -18.11
N VAL A 114 23.60 -20.24 -16.84
CA VAL A 114 24.12 -18.92 -16.41
C VAL A 114 25.62 -18.77 -16.71
N VAL A 115 26.41 -19.82 -16.45
CA VAL A 115 27.86 -19.81 -16.73
C VAL A 115 28.12 -19.71 -18.23
N GLU A 116 27.42 -20.50 -19.04
CA GLU A 116 27.54 -20.49 -20.50
C GLU A 116 27.17 -19.13 -21.08
N ARG A 117 26.06 -18.53 -20.61
CA ARG A 117 25.63 -17.18 -20.98
C ARG A 117 26.68 -16.13 -20.63
N GLY A 118 27.31 -16.24 -19.46
CA GLY A 118 28.42 -15.38 -19.05
C GLY A 118 29.66 -15.52 -19.92
N LEU A 119 30.01 -16.75 -20.32
CA LEU A 119 31.13 -17.02 -21.23
C LEU A 119 30.85 -16.48 -22.64
N ALA A 120 29.61 -16.62 -23.12
CA ALA A 120 29.15 -16.09 -24.41
C ALA A 120 28.92 -14.57 -24.39
N LYS A 121 28.95 -13.93 -23.21
CA LYS A 121 28.59 -12.52 -22.99
C LYS A 121 27.20 -12.15 -23.50
N GLN A 122 26.27 -13.09 -23.40
CA GLN A 122 24.88 -12.90 -23.76
C GLN A 122 24.13 -12.18 -22.64
N ALA A 123 23.07 -11.46 -22.98
CA ALA A 123 22.25 -10.76 -21.98
C ALA A 123 21.76 -11.73 -20.89
N PRO A 124 21.87 -11.35 -19.60
CA PRO A 124 22.15 -10.01 -19.07
C PRO A 124 23.65 -9.68 -18.79
N PHE A 125 24.60 -10.43 -19.36
CA PHE A 125 26.05 -10.18 -19.25
C PHE A 125 26.65 -9.36 -20.40
N HIS A 126 25.83 -8.86 -21.34
CA HIS A 126 26.26 -7.97 -22.42
C HIS A 126 26.87 -6.66 -21.88
N ARG A 127 26.52 -6.29 -20.64
CA ARG A 127 27.07 -5.14 -19.93
C ARG A 127 28.18 -5.59 -18.97
N HIS A 128 29.18 -4.74 -18.73
CA HIS A 128 30.31 -5.01 -17.83
C HIS A 128 29.94 -5.06 -16.33
N LYS A 129 28.80 -5.65 -15.97
CA LYS A 129 28.25 -5.77 -14.62
C LYS A 129 28.11 -7.25 -14.25
N ASN A 130 28.19 -7.55 -12.96
CA ASN A 130 27.94 -8.88 -12.44
C ASN A 130 26.41 -9.10 -12.36
N SER A 131 25.84 -9.69 -13.41
CA SER A 131 24.39 -9.91 -13.56
C SER A 131 24.00 -11.39 -13.41
N VAL A 132 24.73 -12.13 -12.56
CA VAL A 132 24.48 -13.57 -12.30
C VAL A 132 23.05 -13.83 -11.82
N ALA A 133 22.54 -12.99 -10.92
CA ALA A 133 21.17 -13.08 -10.43
C ALA A 133 20.15 -12.94 -11.56
N ASP A 134 20.27 -11.87 -12.34
CA ASP A 134 19.41 -11.59 -13.49
C ASP A 134 19.47 -12.71 -14.54
N ALA A 135 20.65 -13.28 -14.77
CA ALA A 135 20.83 -14.40 -15.71
C ALA A 135 20.10 -15.65 -15.21
N LEU A 136 20.17 -15.93 -13.90
CA LEU A 136 19.49 -17.07 -13.30
C LEU A 136 17.97 -16.94 -13.40
N LEU A 137 17.42 -15.74 -13.29
CA LEU A 137 15.98 -15.49 -13.50
C LEU A 137 15.53 -15.89 -14.90
N VAL A 138 16.35 -15.60 -15.92
CA VAL A 138 16.05 -15.95 -17.32
C VAL A 138 16.12 -17.46 -17.55
N GLU A 139 17.15 -18.14 -17.02
CA GLU A 139 17.28 -19.59 -17.18
C GLU A 139 16.15 -20.35 -16.46
N LEU A 140 15.75 -19.89 -15.27
CA LEU A 140 14.59 -20.43 -14.55
C LEU A 140 13.29 -20.23 -15.33
N TYR A 141 13.09 -19.03 -15.90
CA TYR A 141 11.92 -18.75 -16.74
C TYR A 141 11.88 -19.63 -17.99
N ALA A 142 13.02 -19.77 -18.68
CA ALA A 142 13.14 -20.59 -19.89
C ALA A 142 12.78 -22.06 -19.61
N THR A 143 13.19 -22.57 -18.44
CA THR A 143 12.88 -23.94 -18.01
C THR A 143 11.39 -24.08 -17.67
N ALA A 144 10.85 -23.17 -16.85
CA ALA A 144 9.45 -23.21 -16.45
C ALA A 144 8.48 -23.11 -17.64
N GLY A 145 8.79 -22.24 -18.62
CA GLY A 145 7.97 -22.09 -19.83
C GLY A 145 8.10 -23.26 -20.81
N GLY A 146 9.16 -24.06 -20.72
CA GLY A 146 9.39 -25.24 -21.58
C GLY A 146 8.76 -26.53 -21.06
N GLU A 147 8.40 -26.60 -19.77
CA GLU A 147 7.88 -27.81 -19.12
C GLU A 147 6.36 -27.98 -19.23
N SER A 148 5.62 -26.94 -19.59
CA SER A 148 4.15 -26.96 -19.62
C SER A 148 3.62 -26.71 -21.03
N GLU A 149 2.76 -27.62 -21.51
CA GLU A 149 2.14 -27.52 -22.84
C GLU A 149 0.86 -26.65 -22.86
N ASP A 150 0.29 -26.31 -21.69
CA ASP A 150 -1.08 -25.76 -21.57
C ASP A 150 -1.18 -24.45 -20.74
N GLY A 151 -0.17 -23.57 -20.81
CA GLY A 151 -0.18 -22.30 -20.06
C GLY A 151 0.38 -21.08 -20.81
N THR A 152 -0.12 -19.89 -20.49
CA THR A 152 0.45 -18.61 -20.93
C THR A 152 1.39 -18.06 -19.86
N TYR A 153 2.65 -17.88 -20.21
CA TYR A 153 3.71 -17.36 -19.35
C TYR A 153 4.03 -15.91 -19.69
N CYS A 154 4.28 -15.11 -18.65
CA CYS A 154 4.60 -13.69 -18.80
C CYS A 154 5.86 -13.37 -18.00
N PHE A 155 6.92 -12.93 -18.69
CA PHE A 155 8.09 -12.35 -18.05
C PHE A 155 7.92 -10.84 -17.93
N VAL A 156 7.75 -10.35 -16.70
CA VAL A 156 7.57 -8.93 -16.41
C VAL A 156 8.78 -8.40 -15.67
N THR A 157 9.42 -7.35 -16.21
CA THR A 157 10.60 -6.75 -15.58
C THR A 157 10.59 -5.23 -15.65
N SER A 158 11.15 -4.56 -14.65
CA SER A 158 11.45 -3.13 -14.72
C SER A 158 12.89 -2.85 -15.21
N ASN A 159 13.73 -3.88 -15.34
CA ASN A 159 15.14 -3.74 -15.69
C ASN A 159 15.35 -3.80 -17.22
N HIS A 160 15.02 -2.70 -17.88
CA HIS A 160 15.18 -2.58 -19.34
C HIS A 160 16.64 -2.59 -19.81
N LEU A 161 17.59 -2.25 -18.95
CA LEU A 161 19.00 -2.22 -19.33
C LEU A 161 19.55 -3.62 -19.62
N ASP A 162 19.06 -4.60 -18.86
CA ASP A 162 19.58 -5.96 -18.90
C ASP A 162 18.70 -6.91 -19.73
N PHE A 163 17.42 -6.61 -19.91
CA PHE A 163 16.47 -7.51 -20.59
C PHE A 163 15.82 -6.94 -21.85
N SER A 164 15.98 -5.66 -22.15
CA SER A 164 15.40 -5.04 -23.36
C SER A 164 16.45 -4.77 -24.42
N VAL A 165 15.99 -4.49 -25.64
CA VAL A 165 16.85 -3.96 -26.71
C VAL A 165 17.54 -2.65 -26.27
N GLU A 166 18.86 -2.54 -26.48
CA GLU A 166 19.63 -1.36 -26.01
C GLU A 166 19.33 -0.07 -26.80
N ASN A 167 19.04 -0.20 -28.10
CA ASN A 167 18.84 0.92 -29.02
C ASN A 167 17.55 0.72 -29.84
N GLY A 168 16.41 0.76 -29.17
CA GLY A 168 15.11 0.55 -29.80
C GLY A 168 13.95 0.75 -28.84
N ASP A 169 12.80 0.16 -29.15
CA ASP A 169 11.67 0.11 -28.25
C ASP A 169 11.97 -0.83 -27.08
N GLN A 170 12.15 -0.27 -25.88
CA GLN A 170 12.46 -1.01 -24.66
C GLN A 170 11.37 -2.02 -24.25
N ARG A 171 10.20 -1.95 -24.87
CA ARG A 171 9.13 -2.96 -24.69
C ARG A 171 9.45 -4.27 -25.39
N LEU A 172 10.47 -4.31 -26.24
CA LEU A 172 10.93 -5.52 -26.92
C LEU A 172 12.05 -6.19 -26.11
N PRO A 173 12.02 -7.53 -26.01
CA PRO A 173 13.05 -8.29 -25.32
C PRO A 173 14.41 -8.17 -26.03
N HIS A 174 15.50 -8.34 -25.30
CA HIS A 174 16.85 -8.35 -25.87
C HIS A 174 17.01 -9.53 -26.86
N PRO A 175 17.75 -9.38 -27.98
CA PRO A 175 17.87 -10.43 -29.01
C PRO A 175 18.37 -11.78 -28.48
N ASP A 176 19.23 -11.78 -27.45
CA ASP A 176 19.75 -13.00 -26.81
C ASP A 176 18.72 -13.80 -26.00
N ILE A 177 17.56 -13.21 -25.71
CA ILE A 177 16.46 -13.85 -24.97
C ILE A 177 15.13 -13.80 -25.73
N GLU A 178 15.08 -13.11 -26.86
CA GLU A 178 13.88 -12.96 -27.71
C GLU A 178 13.27 -14.33 -28.09
N ALA A 179 14.11 -15.34 -28.31
CA ALA A 179 13.68 -16.70 -28.64
C ALA A 179 12.83 -17.37 -27.53
N LEU A 180 12.82 -16.84 -26.30
CA LEU A 180 11.99 -17.34 -25.21
C LEU A 180 10.55 -16.83 -25.30
N PHE A 181 10.26 -15.86 -26.15
CA PHE A 181 8.97 -15.18 -26.23
C PHE A 181 8.39 -15.37 -27.63
N ASP A 182 7.41 -16.25 -27.76
CA ASP A 182 6.72 -16.53 -29.02
C ASP A 182 5.55 -15.56 -29.28
N GLY A 183 5.16 -14.77 -28.28
CA GLY A 183 4.04 -13.83 -28.33
C GLY A 183 2.66 -14.48 -28.12
N GLU A 184 2.60 -15.80 -27.99
CA GLU A 184 1.37 -16.57 -27.80
C GLU A 184 1.38 -17.23 -26.42
N SER A 185 2.24 -18.24 -26.22
CA SER A 185 2.40 -18.96 -24.96
C SER A 185 3.37 -18.30 -23.99
N SER A 186 4.28 -17.44 -24.48
CA SER A 186 5.28 -16.75 -23.68
C SER A 186 5.47 -15.32 -24.14
N ARG A 187 5.30 -14.37 -23.20
CA ARG A 187 5.28 -12.93 -23.50
C ARG A 187 6.22 -12.14 -22.60
N TYR A 188 6.75 -11.05 -23.14
CA TYR A 188 7.62 -10.11 -22.44
C TYR A 188 6.89 -8.79 -22.18
N TYR A 189 6.96 -8.29 -20.95
CA TYR A 189 6.36 -7.02 -20.57
C TYR A 189 7.30 -6.16 -19.73
N LEU A 190 7.21 -4.84 -19.94
CA LEU A 190 8.06 -3.87 -19.25
C LEU A 190 7.30 -3.10 -18.17
N GLY A 191 7.77 -3.23 -16.93
CA GLY A 191 7.34 -2.48 -15.77
C GLY A 191 5.88 -2.72 -15.39
N VAL A 192 5.36 -1.81 -14.57
CA VAL A 192 4.00 -1.86 -14.02
C VAL A 192 2.94 -1.78 -15.12
N CYS A 193 3.11 -0.86 -16.08
CA CYS A 193 2.19 -0.76 -17.21
C CYS A 193 2.18 -2.05 -18.05
N GLY A 194 3.33 -2.72 -18.17
CA GLY A 194 3.43 -4.01 -18.83
C GLY A 194 2.70 -5.11 -18.07
N LEU A 195 2.83 -5.15 -16.73
CA LEU A 195 2.06 -6.08 -15.90
C LEU A 195 0.55 -5.90 -16.10
N GLN A 196 0.07 -4.66 -16.11
CA GLN A 196 -1.34 -4.37 -16.35
C GLN A 196 -1.78 -4.83 -17.73
N ALA A 197 -0.96 -4.59 -18.77
CA ALA A 197 -1.25 -5.09 -20.11
C ALA A 197 -1.33 -6.62 -20.15
N ALA A 198 -0.44 -7.32 -19.43
CA ALA A 198 -0.47 -8.78 -19.32
C ALA A 198 -1.78 -9.28 -18.66
N MET A 199 -2.25 -8.59 -17.62
CA MET A 199 -3.52 -8.93 -16.97
C MET A 199 -4.71 -8.66 -17.90
N VAL A 200 -4.73 -7.52 -18.60
CA VAL A 200 -5.80 -7.19 -19.57
C VAL A 200 -5.79 -8.13 -20.79
N ASP A 201 -4.64 -8.65 -21.19
CA ASP A 201 -4.55 -9.66 -22.25
C ASP A 201 -5.11 -11.02 -21.81
N HIS A 202 -5.08 -11.31 -20.50
CA HIS A 202 -5.56 -12.57 -19.92
C HIS A 202 -7.05 -12.53 -19.55
N TYR A 203 -7.51 -11.43 -18.95
CA TYR A 203 -8.89 -11.22 -18.53
C TYR A 203 -9.71 -10.46 -19.56
N ASP A 204 -11.03 -10.64 -19.57
CA ASP A 204 -11.89 -9.69 -20.27
C ASP A 204 -11.74 -8.29 -19.62
N PRO A 205 -11.65 -7.20 -20.40
CA PRO A 205 -11.46 -5.86 -19.87
C PRO A 205 -12.54 -5.42 -18.86
N ASP A 206 -13.77 -5.87 -19.03
CA ASP A 206 -14.86 -5.54 -18.10
C ASP A 206 -14.72 -6.34 -16.79
N GLU A 207 -14.35 -7.62 -16.86
CA GLU A 207 -14.08 -8.48 -15.71
C GLU A 207 -12.87 -7.97 -14.90
N PHE A 208 -11.77 -7.63 -15.57
CA PHE A 208 -10.60 -7.06 -14.89
C PHE A 208 -10.91 -5.73 -14.21
N ARG A 209 -11.79 -4.91 -14.80
CA ARG A 209 -12.24 -3.65 -14.20
C ARG A 209 -13.08 -3.87 -12.96
N GLU A 210 -13.95 -4.88 -12.94
CA GLU A 210 -14.69 -5.26 -11.74
C GLU A 210 -13.76 -5.72 -10.62
N ILE A 211 -12.74 -6.54 -10.93
CA ILE A 211 -11.71 -6.97 -9.97
C ILE A 211 -10.96 -5.77 -9.40
N LEU A 212 -10.57 -4.82 -10.25
CA LEU A 212 -9.91 -3.58 -9.83
C LEU A 212 -10.81 -2.75 -8.91
N ASP A 213 -12.09 -2.58 -9.26
CA ASP A 213 -13.06 -1.81 -8.46
C ASP A 213 -13.30 -2.45 -7.08
N VAL A 214 -13.33 -3.78 -6.99
CA VAL A 214 -13.46 -4.50 -5.70
C VAL A 214 -12.17 -4.41 -4.87
N SER A 215 -11.02 -4.39 -5.53
CA SER A 215 -9.70 -4.37 -4.89
C SER A 215 -9.22 -2.96 -4.51
N ASP A 216 -9.85 -1.90 -5.03
CA ASP A 216 -9.53 -0.49 -4.73
C ASP A 216 -9.99 -0.04 -3.32
N PHE A 217 -10.01 -0.97 -2.35
CA PHE A 217 -10.14 -0.60 -0.95
C PHE A 217 -8.88 0.13 -0.50
N GLN A 218 -8.84 1.43 -0.76
CA GLN A 218 -7.83 2.31 -0.21
C GLN A 218 -8.13 2.49 1.28
N GLU A 219 -7.42 1.73 2.11
CA GLU A 219 -7.19 2.14 3.48
C GLU A 219 -6.41 3.47 3.44
N ASN A 220 -7.14 4.57 3.36
CA ASN A 220 -6.66 5.88 3.72
C ASN A 220 -6.87 6.00 5.23
N PRO A 221 -5.87 5.63 6.05
CA PRO A 221 -6.02 5.80 7.49
C PRO A 221 -6.36 7.26 7.79
N ARG A 222 -7.25 7.47 8.76
CA ARG A 222 -7.59 8.82 9.22
C ARG A 222 -6.31 9.48 9.72
N THR A 223 -6.10 10.74 9.35
CA THR A 223 -5.01 11.54 9.94
C THR A 223 -5.23 11.71 11.44
N LEU A 224 -4.17 11.99 12.19
CA LEU A 224 -4.30 12.24 13.63
C LEU A 224 -5.31 13.36 13.92
N ASP A 225 -5.30 14.44 13.14
CA ASP A 225 -6.26 15.54 13.28
C ASP A 225 -7.71 15.07 13.04
N ALA A 226 -7.94 14.24 12.02
CA ALA A 226 -9.27 13.69 11.76
C ALA A 226 -9.72 12.71 12.86
N ILE A 227 -8.79 11.98 13.47
CA ILE A 227 -9.06 11.13 14.63
C ILE A 227 -9.45 11.99 15.84
N LEU A 228 -8.68 13.03 16.14
CA LEU A 228 -8.96 13.94 17.27
C LEU A 228 -10.26 14.73 17.07
N GLU A 229 -10.57 15.15 15.85
CA GLU A 229 -11.83 15.80 15.52
C GLU A 229 -13.01 14.83 15.72
N ALA A 230 -12.89 13.59 15.23
CA ALA A 230 -13.89 12.55 15.44
C ALA A 230 -14.04 12.19 16.93
N GLU A 231 -12.93 12.10 17.68
CA GLU A 231 -12.94 11.87 19.13
C GLU A 231 -13.71 12.98 19.85
N GLN A 232 -13.40 14.25 19.54
CA GLN A 232 -14.08 15.39 20.13
C GLN A 232 -15.56 15.42 19.76
N GLU A 233 -15.90 15.03 18.53
CA GLU A 233 -17.29 14.87 18.11
C GLU A 233 -18.04 13.83 18.95
N PHE A 234 -17.47 12.63 19.09
CA PHE A 234 -18.09 11.57 19.87
C PHE A 234 -18.18 11.94 21.34
N PHE A 235 -17.17 12.59 21.89
CA PHE A 235 -17.18 13.12 23.25
C PHE A 235 -18.32 14.13 23.43
N ASP A 236 -18.42 15.14 22.54
CA ASP A 236 -19.45 16.17 22.61
C ASP A 236 -20.85 15.56 22.49
N ARG A 237 -21.06 14.57 21.59
CA ARG A 237 -22.33 13.84 21.43
C ARG A 237 -22.73 13.08 22.70
N VAL A 238 -21.88 12.17 23.16
CA VAL A 238 -22.17 11.31 24.32
C VAL A 238 -22.33 12.15 25.59
N TRP A 239 -21.47 13.14 25.77
CA TRP A 239 -21.54 14.05 26.90
C TRP A 239 -22.84 14.87 26.87
N TYR A 240 -23.21 15.45 25.73
CA TYR A 240 -24.40 16.26 25.58
C TYR A 240 -25.67 15.46 25.90
N GLU A 241 -25.82 14.26 25.34
CA GLU A 241 -26.97 13.40 25.60
C GLU A 241 -27.09 13.01 27.07
N ARG A 242 -25.99 12.56 27.68
CA ARG A 242 -25.97 12.22 29.12
C ARG A 242 -26.29 13.43 29.98
N SER A 243 -25.76 14.61 29.64
CA SER A 243 -26.04 15.86 30.34
C SER A 243 -27.51 16.24 30.24
N VAL A 244 -28.13 16.12 29.06
CA VAL A 244 -29.57 16.40 28.87
C VAL A 244 -30.42 15.45 29.71
N LEU A 245 -30.17 14.14 29.64
CA LEU A 245 -30.87 13.14 30.46
C LEU A 245 -30.73 13.43 31.96
N HIS A 246 -29.53 13.83 32.39
CA HIS A 246 -29.26 14.17 33.78
C HIS A 246 -30.09 15.37 34.24
N THR A 247 -30.11 16.45 33.45
CA THR A 247 -30.93 17.63 33.76
C THR A 247 -32.43 17.34 33.70
N TYR A 248 -32.87 16.44 32.82
CA TYR A 248 -34.26 15.99 32.77
C TYR A 248 -34.67 15.26 34.06
N ARG A 249 -33.82 14.36 34.58
CA ARG A 249 -34.06 13.69 35.88
C ARG A 249 -34.13 14.68 37.04
N TYR A 250 -33.28 15.70 37.03
CA TYR A 250 -33.38 16.79 38.02
C TYR A 250 -34.70 17.55 37.91
N GLU A 251 -35.15 17.86 36.69
CA GLU A 251 -36.45 18.51 36.45
C GLU A 251 -37.64 17.64 36.90
N GLN A 252 -37.51 16.31 36.87
CA GLN A 252 -38.51 15.37 37.41
C GLN A 252 -38.40 15.13 38.93
N GLY A 253 -37.38 15.69 39.60
CA GLY A 253 -37.13 15.47 41.03
C GLY A 253 -36.52 14.10 41.36
N GLU A 254 -35.94 13.43 40.36
CA GLU A 254 -35.32 12.10 40.47
C GLU A 254 -33.79 12.17 40.64
N SER A 255 -33.23 13.37 40.83
CA SER A 255 -31.78 13.61 40.94
C SER A 255 -31.44 14.32 42.25
N ASP A 256 -30.31 13.93 42.85
CA ASP A 256 -29.74 14.55 44.05
C ASP A 256 -28.82 15.76 43.74
N GLU A 257 -28.87 16.28 42.50
CA GLU A 257 -28.07 17.44 42.08
C GLU A 257 -28.40 18.71 42.88
N THR A 258 -27.38 19.55 43.08
CA THR A 258 -27.60 20.89 43.61
C THR A 258 -28.06 21.85 42.50
N PRO A 259 -28.79 22.94 42.83
CA PRO A 259 -29.16 23.97 41.87
C PRO A 259 -27.96 24.59 41.13
N GLU A 260 -26.79 24.61 41.76
CA GLU A 260 -25.54 25.11 41.20
C GLU A 260 -24.99 24.15 40.13
N GLN A 261 -25.00 22.84 40.40
CA GLN A 261 -24.61 21.80 39.44
C GLN A 261 -25.54 21.80 38.23
N TYR A 262 -26.85 21.90 38.45
CA TYR A 262 -27.84 22.02 37.38
C TYR A 262 -27.56 23.22 36.46
N LYS A 263 -27.26 24.39 37.03
CA LYS A 263 -26.94 25.59 36.27
C LYS A 263 -25.66 25.41 35.43
N VAL A 264 -24.61 24.86 36.03
CA VAL A 264 -23.34 24.58 35.32
C VAL A 264 -23.56 23.63 34.15
N SER A 265 -24.37 22.58 34.33
CA SER A 265 -24.73 21.62 33.28
C SER A 265 -25.48 22.29 32.12
N LYS A 266 -26.48 23.13 32.39
CA LYS A 266 -27.21 23.88 31.33
C LYS A 266 -26.31 24.87 30.59
N ASP A 267 -25.44 25.59 31.30
CA ASP A 267 -24.48 26.52 30.68
C ASP A 267 -23.47 25.78 29.79
N ALA A 268 -23.04 24.59 30.21
CA ALA A 268 -22.14 23.74 29.42
C ALA A 268 -22.84 23.14 28.19
N GLN A 269 -24.09 22.70 28.32
CA GLN A 269 -24.92 22.24 27.20
C GLN A 269 -25.09 23.33 26.12
N ALA A 270 -25.28 24.59 26.54
CA ALA A 270 -25.41 25.72 25.61
C ALA A 270 -24.13 25.93 24.79
N ARG A 271 -22.95 25.84 25.42
CA ARG A 271 -21.66 25.97 24.72
C ARG A 271 -21.42 24.85 23.72
N VAL A 272 -21.78 23.62 24.07
CA VAL A 272 -21.64 22.46 23.17
C VAL A 272 -22.61 22.59 21.98
N ARG A 273 -23.85 23.04 22.21
CA ARG A 273 -24.81 23.35 21.13
C ARG A 273 -24.37 24.46 20.19
N GLU A 274 -23.71 25.49 20.71
CA GLU A 274 -23.17 26.58 19.89
C GLU A 274 -22.04 26.08 18.98
N ARG A 275 -21.17 25.22 19.51
CA ARG A 275 -20.10 24.59 18.73
C ARG A 275 -20.63 23.57 17.71
N ARG A 276 -21.69 22.85 18.08
CA ARG A 276 -22.25 21.72 17.33
C ARG A 276 -23.77 21.84 17.21
N PRO A 277 -24.27 22.67 16.28
CA PRO A 277 -25.71 22.87 16.07
C PRO A 277 -26.40 21.64 15.45
N ASP A 278 -25.63 20.70 14.92
CA ASP A 278 -26.08 19.42 14.35
C ASP A 278 -26.45 18.36 15.40
N LEU A 279 -26.13 18.60 16.68
CA LEU A 279 -26.43 17.66 17.76
C LEU A 279 -27.94 17.45 17.93
N ARG A 280 -28.37 16.21 17.75
CA ARG A 280 -29.69 15.70 18.11
C ARG A 280 -29.56 14.64 19.20
N LEU A 281 -30.62 14.45 19.97
CA LEU A 281 -30.72 13.31 20.87
C LEU A 281 -30.87 12.03 20.02
N CYS A 282 -30.16 10.97 20.36
CA CYS A 282 -30.40 9.65 19.79
C CYS A 282 -31.84 9.22 20.08
N ASP A 283 -32.55 8.81 19.03
CA ASP A 283 -33.97 8.48 19.08
C ASP A 283 -34.19 6.98 19.38
N SER A 284 -33.14 6.16 19.41
CA SER A 284 -33.25 4.70 19.64
C SER A 284 -32.02 4.04 20.30
N ASP A 285 -32.26 2.91 20.99
CA ASP A 285 -31.22 2.05 21.57
C ASP A 285 -30.23 1.51 20.52
N PHE A 286 -30.63 1.43 19.25
CA PHE A 286 -29.75 1.05 18.15
C PHE A 286 -28.72 2.15 17.83
N GLU A 287 -29.14 3.42 17.78
CA GLU A 287 -28.22 4.57 17.63
C GLU A 287 -27.26 4.69 18.83
N TRP A 288 -27.72 4.31 20.03
CA TRP A 288 -26.88 4.17 21.22
C TRP A 288 -25.85 3.04 21.10
N GLY A 289 -26.26 1.88 20.57
CA GLY A 289 -25.37 0.73 20.37
C GLY A 289 -24.25 1.01 19.37
N VAL A 290 -24.55 1.72 18.28
CA VAL A 290 -23.54 2.14 17.28
C VAL A 290 -22.58 3.18 17.87
N SER A 291 -23.08 4.12 18.66
CA SER A 291 -22.25 5.16 19.31
C SER A 291 -21.37 4.61 20.44
N ALA A 292 -21.83 3.57 21.14
CA ALA A 292 -21.05 2.91 22.20
C ALA A 292 -20.03 1.90 21.64
N ALA A 293 -20.36 1.20 20.55
CA ALA A 293 -19.45 0.26 19.88
C ALA A 293 -18.25 0.98 19.24
N ALA A 294 -18.44 2.20 18.71
CA ALA A 294 -17.37 3.03 18.16
C ALA A 294 -16.26 3.41 19.18
N ILE A 295 -16.53 3.26 20.50
CA ILE A 295 -15.56 3.51 21.58
C ILE A 295 -14.80 2.22 21.97
N GLY A 296 -15.32 1.04 21.60
CA GLY A 296 -14.71 -0.26 21.91
C GLY A 296 -13.68 -0.76 20.88
N ASP A 297 -13.62 -0.13 19.71
CA ASP A 297 -12.74 -0.50 18.59
C ASP A 297 -11.62 0.55 18.31
N ILE A 298 -11.24 1.35 19.32
CA ILE A 298 -9.99 2.15 19.36
C ILE A 298 -8.99 1.43 20.25
#